data_AF-R6UIB0-F1
#
_entry.id   AF-R6UIB0-F1
#
_cell.length_a   1.000
_cell.length_b   1.000
_cell.length_c   1.000
_cell.angle_alpha   90.00
_cell.angle_beta   90.00
_cell.angle_gamma   90.00
#
_symmetry.space_group_name_H-M   'P 1'
#
loop_
_entity.id
_entity.type
_entity.pdbx_description
1 polymer ?
#
loop_
_entity_poly.entity_id
_entity_poly.type
_entity_poly.pdbx_seq_one_letter_code
_entity_poly.pdbx_strand_id
1 'polypeptide(L)'
;MFFPDIAAAFFTAALAGMGVGGGGLLVIYLTLAREMPQLEAQGINLLFFLSSALPAIVVNLKKRRLDFRRILSLAVPGAVCAVLGSILASEVDAAILRKVFGGLMVIAGAAAAVKKGGN
;
A
#
# COMPACT_ATOMS: atom_id res chain seq x y z
N MET A 1 23.79 -3.04 -6.24
CA MET A 1 22.41 -3.55 -6.39
C MET A 1 21.52 -3.22 -5.19
N PHE A 2 22.01 -3.33 -3.93
CA PHE A 2 21.26 -3.04 -2.68
C PHE A 2 21.06 -1.56 -2.31
N PHE A 3 22.06 -0.70 -2.61
CA PHE A 3 22.02 0.71 -2.23
C PHE A 3 20.81 1.50 -2.76
N PRO A 4 20.38 1.35 -4.04
CA PRO A 4 19.20 2.05 -4.54
C PRO A 4 17.88 1.53 -3.94
N ASP A 5 17.78 0.25 -3.58
CA ASP A 5 16.57 -0.28 -2.94
C ASP A 5 16.37 0.30 -1.54
N ILE A 6 17.46 0.41 -0.78
CA ILE A 6 17.43 0.99 0.57
C ILE A 6 17.01 2.46 0.49
N ALA A 7 17.55 3.21 -0.47
CA ALA A 7 17.15 4.58 -0.69
C ALA A 7 15.66 4.70 -1.08
N ALA A 8 15.21 3.88 -2.04
CA ALA A 8 13.81 3.87 -2.47
C ALA A 8 12.86 3.50 -1.32
N ALA A 9 13.19 2.46 -0.55
CA ALA A 9 12.44 2.06 0.63
C ALA A 9 12.41 3.17 1.70
N PHE A 10 13.53 3.87 1.91
CA PHE A 10 13.60 4.97 2.86
C PHE A 10 12.72 6.16 2.45
N PHE A 11 12.82 6.62 1.19
CA PHE A 11 12.02 7.76 0.71
C PHE A 11 10.53 7.43 0.65
N THR A 12 10.17 6.23 0.18
CA THR A 12 8.77 5.77 0.19
C THR A 12 8.24 5.63 1.62
N ALA A 13 9.06 5.22 2.60
CA ALA A 13 8.68 5.16 4.02
C ALA A 13 8.47 6.55 4.62
N ALA A 14 9.37 7.50 4.33
CA ALA A 14 9.22 8.88 4.76
C ALA A 14 7.92 9.48 4.22
N LEU A 15 7.65 9.33 2.92
CA LEU A 15 6.42 9.82 2.28
C LEU A 15 5.17 9.11 2.81
N ALA A 16 5.24 7.81 3.09
CA ALA A 16 4.15 7.07 3.73
C ALA A 16 3.85 7.62 5.13
N GLY A 17 4.88 7.87 5.95
CA GLY A 17 4.76 8.45 7.29
C GLY A 17 4.21 9.89 7.27
N MET A 18 4.47 10.65 6.20
CA MET A 18 3.91 11.97 5.97
C MET A 18 2.46 11.95 5.43
N GLY A 19 1.87 10.77 5.22
CA GLY A 19 0.50 10.62 4.72
C GLY A 19 0.35 10.83 3.21
N VAL A 20 1.45 10.89 2.46
CA VAL A 20 1.46 11.09 0.99
C VAL A 20 1.09 9.81 0.24
N GLY A 21 1.08 8.65 0.90
CA GLY A 21 0.69 7.37 0.30
C GLY A 21 1.86 6.60 -0.32
N GLY A 22 2.97 6.44 0.41
CA GLY A 22 4.22 5.88 -0.11
C GLY A 22 4.16 4.43 -0.61
N GLY A 23 3.15 3.63 -0.24
CA GLY A 23 3.06 2.25 -0.68
C GLY A 23 2.81 2.08 -2.18
N GLY A 24 2.03 2.98 -2.80
CA GLY A 24 1.85 2.97 -4.26
C GLY A 24 3.16 3.24 -5.01
N LEU A 25 3.98 4.16 -4.50
CA LEU A 25 5.28 4.51 -5.06
C LEU A 25 6.28 3.36 -4.98
N LEU A 26 6.26 2.57 -3.89
CA LEU A 26 7.11 1.39 -3.75
C LEU A 26 6.78 0.33 -4.82
N VAL A 27 5.49 0.07 -5.06
CA VAL A 27 5.06 -0.85 -6.13
C VAL A 27 5.53 -0.36 -7.51
N ILE A 28 5.43 0.94 -7.79
CA ILE A 28 5.93 1.52 -9.04
C ILE A 28 7.44 1.31 -9.18
N TYR A 29 8.22 1.54 -8.11
CA TYR A 29 9.67 1.31 -8.12
C TYR A 29 10.01 -0.16 -8.41
N LEU A 30 9.38 -1.11 -7.70
CA LEU A 30 9.64 -2.53 -7.88
C LEU A 30 9.27 -3.03 -9.28
N THR A 31 8.18 -2.52 -9.85
CA THR A 31 7.71 -2.97 -11.17
C THR A 31 8.44 -2.31 -12.34
N LEU A 32 8.81 -1.03 -12.25
CA LEU A 32 9.47 -0.31 -13.33
C LEU A 32 11.00 -0.37 -13.26
N ALA A 33 11.59 -0.32 -12.06
CA ALA A 33 13.04 -0.30 -11.88
C ALA A 33 13.64 -1.69 -11.62
N ARG A 34 12.85 -2.63 -11.07
CA ARG A 34 13.28 -4.02 -10.82
C ARG A 34 12.57 -5.05 -11.69
N GLU A 35 11.69 -4.60 -12.59
CA GLU A 35 10.94 -5.46 -13.53
C GLU A 35 10.19 -6.60 -12.84
N MET A 36 9.83 -6.41 -11.57
CA MET A 36 9.21 -7.43 -10.75
C MET A 36 7.75 -7.65 -11.18
N PRO A 37 7.25 -8.90 -11.17
CA PRO A 37 5.83 -9.18 -11.38
C PRO A 37 4.93 -8.40 -10.42
N GLN A 38 3.78 -7.94 -10.93
CA GLN A 38 2.86 -7.06 -10.21
C GLN A 38 2.34 -7.66 -8.89
N LEU A 39 2.09 -8.98 -8.86
CA LEU A 39 1.60 -9.66 -7.67
C LEU A 39 2.66 -9.67 -6.56
N GLU A 40 3.91 -9.95 -6.92
CA GLU A 40 5.04 -9.98 -6.00
C GLU A 40 5.35 -8.58 -5.45
N ALA A 41 5.37 -7.57 -6.32
CA ALA A 41 5.58 -6.17 -5.92
C ALA A 41 4.51 -5.67 -4.93
N GLN A 42 3.24 -6.06 -5.14
CA GLN A 42 2.15 -5.75 -4.20
C GLN A 42 2.30 -6.49 -2.87
N GLY A 43 2.77 -7.75 -2.90
CA GLY A 43 3.08 -8.50 -1.69
C GLY A 43 4.17 -7.82 -0.84
N ILE A 44 5.25 -7.36 -1.48
CA ILE A 44 6.31 -6.61 -0.79
C ILE A 44 5.75 -5.31 -0.19
N ASN A 45 4.90 -4.60 -0.93
CA ASN A 45 4.24 -3.41 -0.42
C ASN A 45 3.34 -3.69 0.81
N LEU A 46 2.67 -4.85 0.87
CA LEU A 46 1.89 -5.23 2.04
C LEU A 46 2.79 -5.48 3.26
N LEU A 47 3.93 -6.17 3.08
CA LEU A 47 4.91 -6.38 4.15
C LEU A 47 5.50 -5.05 4.66
N PHE A 48 5.73 -4.12 3.74
CA PHE A 48 6.15 -2.76 4.06
C PHE A 48 5.09 -2.01 4.89
N PHE A 49 3.81 -2.08 4.49
CA PHE A 49 2.72 -1.51 5.28
C PHE A 49 2.56 -2.18 6.64
N LEU A 50 2.72 -3.51 6.72
CA LEU A 50 2.67 -4.23 7.99
C LEU A 50 3.75 -3.73 8.95
N SER A 51 4.97 -3.56 8.45
CA SER A 51 6.10 -3.01 9.22
C SER A 51 5.82 -1.59 9.73
N SER A 52 5.15 -0.75 8.93
CA SER A 52 4.73 0.60 9.34
C SER A 52 3.53 0.59 10.30
N ALA A 53 2.62 -0.36 10.15
CA ALA A 53 1.40 -0.47 10.95
C ALA A 53 1.70 -0.86 12.41
N LEU A 54 2.73 -1.69 12.65
CA LEU A 54 3.12 -2.13 14.00
C LEU A 54 3.33 -0.96 14.98
N PRO A 55 4.24 0.01 14.72
CA PRO A 55 4.43 1.16 15.61
C PRO A 55 3.19 2.06 15.65
N ALA A 56 2.46 2.20 14.54
CA ALA A 56 1.23 2.98 14.52
C ALA A 56 0.16 2.39 15.47
N ILE A 57 0.00 1.07 15.50
CA ILE A 57 -0.90 0.37 16.42
C ILE A 57 -0.45 0.59 17.87
N VAL A 58 0.85 0.38 18.17
CA VAL A 58 1.38 0.57 19.54
C VAL A 58 1.14 1.98 20.06
N VAL A 59 1.39 3.00 19.23
CA VAL A 59 1.18 4.40 19.60
C VAL A 59 -0.29 4.73 19.77
N ASN A 60 -1.16 4.26 18.87
CA ASN A 60 -2.60 4.51 18.95
C ASN A 60 -3.25 3.79 20.14
N LEU A 61 -2.78 2.59 20.47
CA LEU A 61 -3.22 1.82 21.63
C LEU A 61 -2.85 2.52 22.94
N LYS A 62 -1.67 3.17 23.00
CA LYS A 62 -1.25 3.98 24.15
C LYS A 62 -2.00 5.32 24.28
N LYS A 63 -2.44 5.92 23.16
CA LYS A 63 -3.02 7.27 23.12
C LYS A 63 -4.57 7.33 23.10
N ARG A 64 -5.30 6.23 22.94
CA ARG A 64 -6.78 6.25 22.78
C ARG A 64 -7.51 5.10 23.47
N ARG A 65 -8.79 5.33 23.82
CA ARG A 65 -9.81 4.28 24.01
C ARG A 65 -10.20 3.73 22.64
N LEU A 66 -9.45 2.74 22.15
CA LEU A 66 -9.79 2.02 20.94
C LEU A 66 -11.06 1.20 21.18
N ASP A 67 -12.12 1.49 20.43
CA ASP A 67 -13.35 0.69 20.47
C ASP A 67 -13.10 -0.63 19.72
N PHE A 68 -12.55 -1.61 20.44
CA PHE A 68 -12.15 -2.92 19.91
C PHE A 68 -13.27 -3.58 19.12
N ARG A 69 -14.54 -3.34 19.49
CA ARG A 69 -15.69 -3.89 18.78
C ARG A 69 -15.83 -3.32 17.37
N ARG A 70 -15.61 -2.02 17.20
CA ARG A 70 -15.59 -1.38 15.86
C ARG A 70 -14.38 -1.80 15.05
N ILE A 71 -13.22 -1.92 15.70
CA ILE A 71 -11.99 -2.37 15.03
C ILE A 71 -12.18 -3.78 14.49
N LEU A 72 -12.67 -4.71 15.31
CA LEU A 72 -12.87 -6.09 14.89
C LEU A 72 -13.95 -6.20 13.79
N SER A 73 -15.01 -5.39 13.90
CA SER A 73 -16.08 -5.35 12.88
C SER A 73 -15.59 -4.88 11.51
N LEU A 74 -14.50 -4.10 11.45
CA LEU A 74 -13.87 -3.68 10.19
C LEU A 74 -12.71 -4.59 9.77
N ALA A 75 -11.91 -5.04 10.73
CA ALA A 75 -10.72 -5.85 10.50
C ALA A 75 -11.06 -7.25 10.00
N VAL A 76 -12.09 -7.90 10.55
CA VAL A 76 -12.50 -9.26 10.14
C VAL A 76 -12.95 -9.30 8.68
N PRO A 77 -13.96 -8.53 8.24
CA PRO A 77 -14.36 -8.54 6.83
C PRO A 77 -13.24 -8.03 5.93
N GLY A 78 -12.44 -7.06 6.36
CA GLY A 78 -11.26 -6.61 5.62
C GLY A 78 -10.23 -7.73 5.40
N ALA A 79 -9.93 -8.52 6.42
CA ALA A 79 -9.03 -9.67 6.33
C ALA A 79 -9.59 -10.76 5.42
N VAL A 80 -10.88 -11.07 5.52
CA VAL A 80 -11.55 -12.05 4.64
C VAL A 80 -11.48 -11.59 3.19
N CYS A 81 -11.84 -10.33 2.90
CA CYS A 81 -11.73 -9.76 1.55
C CYS A 81 -10.30 -9.73 1.03
N ALA A 82 -9.30 -9.46 1.89
CA ALA A 82 -7.89 -9.47 1.50
C ALA A 82 -7.42 -10.88 1.11
N VAL A 83 -7.81 -11.92 1.88
CA VAL A 83 -7.49 -13.32 1.56
C VAL A 83 -8.17 -13.74 0.26
N LEU A 84 -9.47 -13.50 0.12
CA LEU A 84 -10.22 -13.84 -1.10
C LEU A 84 -9.67 -13.07 -2.32
N GLY A 85 -9.37 -11.79 -2.16
CA GLY A 85 -8.78 -10.96 -3.19
C GLY A 85 -7.37 -11.43 -3.59
N SER A 86 -6.57 -11.90 -2.64
CA SER A 86 -5.23 -12.45 -2.92
C SER A 86 -5.30 -13.76 -3.71
N ILE A 87 -6.24 -14.65 -3.36
CA ILE A 87 -6.46 -15.91 -4.10
C ILE A 87 -6.97 -15.60 -5.51
N LEU A 88 -7.90 -14.66 -5.65
CA LEU A 88 -8.36 -14.25 -6.96
C LEU A 88 -7.23 -13.60 -7.78
N ALA A 89 -6.40 -12.78 -7.15
CA ALA A 89 -5.29 -12.10 -7.80
C ALA A 89 -4.17 -13.05 -8.25
N SER A 90 -4.01 -14.24 -7.65
CA SER A 90 -3.04 -15.23 -8.11
C SER A 90 -3.45 -15.93 -9.40
N GLU A 91 -4.76 -15.99 -9.70
CA GLU A 91 -5.30 -16.57 -10.93
C GLU A 91 -5.42 -15.55 -12.08
N VAL A 92 -5.21 -14.26 -11.80
CA VAL A 92 -5.31 -13.18 -12.78
C VAL A 92 -3.96 -12.92 -13.43
N ASP A 93 -3.97 -12.75 -14.75
CA ASP A 93 -2.77 -12.41 -15.51
C ASP A 93 -2.09 -11.12 -15.00
N ALA A 94 -0.77 -11.18 -14.84
CA ALA A 94 0.01 -10.07 -14.29
C ALA A 94 -0.11 -8.78 -15.11
N ALA A 95 -0.35 -8.86 -16.42
CA ALA A 95 -0.56 -7.68 -17.28
C ALA A 95 -1.90 -6.99 -16.98
N ILE A 96 -2.95 -7.76 -16.65
CA ILE A 96 -4.23 -7.21 -16.23
C ILE A 96 -4.06 -6.51 -14.88
N LEU A 97 -3.43 -7.19 -13.92
CA LEU A 97 -3.18 -6.63 -12.59
C LEU A 97 -2.38 -5.32 -12.67
N ARG A 98 -1.38 -5.27 -13.55
CA ARG A 98 -0.56 -4.07 -13.80
C ARG A 98 -1.38 -2.93 -14.39
N LYS A 99 -2.26 -3.21 -15.37
CA LYS A 99 -3.13 -2.19 -15.99
C LYS A 99 -4.12 -1.62 -14.98
N VAL A 100 -4.77 -2.47 -14.18
CA VAL A 100 -5.73 -2.04 -13.15
C VAL A 100 -5.05 -1.20 -12.09
N PHE A 101 -3.90 -1.64 -11.57
CA PHE A 101 -3.14 -0.87 -10.58
C PHE A 101 -2.63 0.46 -11.15
N GLY A 102 -2.11 0.45 -12.38
CA GLY A 102 -1.67 1.67 -13.07
C GLY A 102 -2.82 2.66 -13.26
N GLY A 103 -3.99 2.19 -13.68
CA GLY A 103 -5.19 3.01 -13.79
C GLY A 103 -5.61 3.62 -12.46
N LEU A 104 -5.59 2.83 -11.39
CA LEU A 104 -5.86 3.31 -10.03
C LEU A 104 -4.86 4.39 -9.59
N MET A 105 -3.57 4.23 -9.89
CA MET A 105 -2.54 5.24 -9.59
C MET A 105 -2.77 6.54 -10.36
N VAL A 106 -3.13 6.47 -11.64
CA VAL A 106 -3.46 7.65 -12.44
C VAL A 106 -4.69 8.37 -11.87
N ILE A 107 -5.74 7.63 -11.53
CA ILE A 107 -6.96 8.21 -10.93
C ILE A 107 -6.66 8.83 -9.56
N ALA A 108 -5.91 8.13 -8.70
CA ALA A 108 -5.53 8.63 -7.39
C ALA A 108 -4.68 9.91 -7.50
N GLY A 109 -3.72 9.93 -8.42
CA GLY A 109 -2.91 11.12 -8.71
C GLY A 109 -3.72 12.29 -9.25
N ALA A 110 -4.62 12.03 -10.20
CA ALA A 110 -5.51 13.05 -10.76
C ALA A 110 -6.47 13.62 -9.69
N ALA A 111 -7.09 12.75 -8.89
CA ALA A 111 -7.98 13.14 -7.81
C ALA A 111 -7.23 13.99 -6.75
N ALA A 112 -6.00 13.60 -6.40
CA ALA A 112 -5.16 14.37 -5.49
C ALA A 112 -4.78 15.75 -6.07
N ALA A 113 -4.49 15.83 -7.38
CA ALA A 113 -4.17 17.09 -8.05
C ALA A 113 -5.39 18.04 -8.08
N VAL A 114 -6.57 17.54 -8.43
CA VAL A 114 -7.81 18.34 -8.47
C VAL A 114 -8.19 18.87 -7.08
N LYS A 115 -8.08 18.03 -6.03
CA LYS A 115 -8.40 18.45 -4.66
C LYS A 115 -7.47 19.54 -4.12
N LYS A 116 -6.25 19.65 -4.68
CA LYS A 116 -5.27 20.68 -4.33
C LYS A 116 -5.48 22.01 -5.06
N GLY A 117 -6.23 22.02 -6.17
CA GLY A 117 -6.56 23.23 -6.95
C GLY A 117 -7.92 23.85 -6.61
N GLY A 118 -8.67 23.27 -5.67
CA GLY A 118 -10.00 23.74 -5.24
C GLY A 118 -10.00 24.43 -3.87
N ASN A 119 -8.87 24.99 -3.43
CA ASN A 119 -8.77 25.78 -2.20
C ASN A 119 -7.88 27.00 -2.41
#